data_AF-A0A7X9GYE1-F1
#
_entry.id   AF-A0A7X9GYE1-F1
#
_cell.length_a   1.000
_cell.length_b   1.000
_cell.length_c   1.000
_cell.angle_alpha   90.00
_cell.angle_beta   90.00
_cell.angle_gamma   90.00
#
_symmetry.space_group_name_H-M   'P 1'
#
loop_
_entity.id
_entity.type
_entity.pdbx_description
1 polymer ?
#
loop_
_entity_poly.entity_id
_entity_poly.type
_entity_poly.pdbx_seq_one_letter_code
_entity_poly.pdbx_strand_id
1 'polypeptide(L)'
;MKSDIQIARETSLKKIKDVAESVGIPREEVISFGRHMAKVPLSLIDQKRVEQSNLILVTAITPTKAGIGKTTVSIGLALGLNKIGKNAIVALREPSLGPVFGMKGGAAGGGYAQVLPMENINLHFTGDFHAVTTAHNTISALLDNYILRVQGTGDEIKDVLWKRVLDVNDRSLRYIVTGLGPGNG
;
A
#
# COMPACT_ATOMS: atom_id res chain seq x y z
N MET A 1 29.20 8.81 0.51
CA MET A 1 28.23 7.72 0.78
C MET A 1 27.23 7.69 -0.37
N LYS A 2 26.87 6.52 -0.91
CA LYS A 2 25.89 6.43 -2.01
C LYS A 2 24.50 6.86 -1.49
N SER A 3 23.71 7.52 -2.33
CA SER A 3 22.32 7.84 -2.00
C SER A 3 21.44 6.59 -2.07
N ASP A 4 20.29 6.62 -1.41
CA ASP A 4 19.34 5.50 -1.37
C ASP A 4 18.94 5.02 -2.77
N ILE A 5 18.71 5.95 -3.71
CA ILE A 5 18.34 5.61 -5.09
C ILE A 5 19.50 5.00 -5.88
N GLN A 6 20.74 5.41 -5.59
CA GLN A 6 21.93 4.81 -6.22
C GLN A 6 22.09 3.36 -5.76
N ILE A 7 21.96 3.09 -4.46
CA ILE A 7 22.00 1.73 -3.91
C ILE A 7 20.90 0.88 -4.56
N ALA A 8 19.68 1.41 -4.64
CA ALA A 8 18.54 0.72 -5.25
C ALA A 8 18.80 0.33 -6.71
N ARG A 9 19.36 1.24 -7.52
CA ARG A 9 19.59 1.03 -8.97
C ARG A 9 20.74 0.08 -9.27
N GLU A 10 21.76 0.06 -8.43
CA GLU A 10 22.90 -0.86 -8.57
C GLU A 10 22.58 -2.28 -8.08
N THR A 11 21.51 -2.45 -7.28
CA THR A 11 21.15 -3.74 -6.71
C THR A 11 20.56 -4.66 -7.78
N SER A 12 21.19 -5.81 -8.00
CA SER A 12 20.66 -6.86 -8.88
C SER A 12 19.46 -7.55 -8.21
N LEU A 13 18.28 -7.41 -8.82
CA LEU A 13 17.05 -8.01 -8.31
C LEU A 13 16.88 -9.45 -8.79
N LYS A 14 16.56 -10.36 -7.86
CA LYS A 14 16.09 -11.70 -8.19
C LYS A 14 14.70 -11.61 -8.86
N LYS A 15 14.35 -12.59 -9.68
CA LYS A 15 12.96 -12.67 -10.20
C LYS A 15 12.04 -12.98 -9.03
N ILE A 16 10.84 -12.42 -9.05
CA ILE A 16 9.90 -12.56 -7.93
C ILE A 16 9.53 -14.02 -7.66
N LYS A 17 9.47 -14.85 -8.71
CA LYS A 17 9.22 -16.30 -8.59
C LYS A 17 10.32 -17.03 -7.82
N ASP A 18 11.58 -16.61 -8.00
CA ASP A 18 12.72 -17.20 -7.26
C ASP A 18 12.66 -16.78 -5.77
N VAL A 19 12.20 -15.56 -5.50
CA VAL A 19 11.97 -15.08 -4.12
C VAL A 19 10.82 -15.86 -3.46
N ALA A 20 9.71 -16.04 -4.16
CA ALA A 20 8.55 -16.80 -3.68
C ALA A 20 8.91 -18.26 -3.32
N GLU A 21 9.63 -18.94 -4.20
CA GLU A 21 10.09 -20.32 -3.97
C GLU A 21 10.99 -20.42 -2.73
N SER A 22 11.86 -19.43 -2.50
CA SER A 22 12.75 -19.41 -1.33
C SER A 22 12.03 -19.34 0.02
N VAL A 23 10.75 -18.92 0.04
CA VAL A 23 9.91 -18.89 1.24
C VAL A 23 8.82 -19.98 1.25
N GLY A 24 8.86 -20.90 0.28
CA GLY A 24 7.94 -22.02 0.16
C GLY A 24 6.61 -21.66 -0.49
N ILE A 25 6.58 -20.65 -1.37
CA ILE A 25 5.42 -20.32 -2.21
C ILE A 25 5.65 -20.93 -3.60
N PRO A 26 4.75 -21.78 -4.11
CA PRO A 26 4.91 -22.40 -5.42
C PRO A 26 4.92 -21.39 -6.58
N ARG A 27 5.77 -21.61 -7.58
CA ARG A 27 6.04 -20.63 -8.68
C ARG A 27 4.82 -20.38 -9.56
N GLU A 28 3.95 -21.36 -9.69
CA GLU A 28 2.72 -21.39 -10.48
C GLU A 28 1.61 -20.56 -9.85
N GLU A 29 1.59 -20.44 -8.53
CA GLU A 29 0.63 -19.64 -7.78
C GLU A 29 0.97 -18.14 -7.80
N VAL A 30 2.17 -17.78 -8.24
CA VAL A 30 2.67 -16.39 -8.26
C VAL A 30 2.08 -15.63 -9.45
N ILE A 31 1.15 -14.71 -9.18
CA ILE A 31 0.57 -13.80 -10.17
C ILE A 31 1.52 -12.61 -10.36
N SER A 32 2.31 -12.64 -11.43
CA SER A 32 3.43 -11.72 -11.61
C SER A 32 2.99 -10.35 -12.15
N PHE A 33 3.50 -9.29 -11.53
CA PHE A 33 3.41 -7.90 -11.99
C PHE A 33 4.80 -7.46 -12.47
N GLY A 34 5.07 -7.71 -13.74
CA GLY A 34 6.42 -7.61 -14.28
C GLY A 34 7.35 -8.70 -13.72
N ARG A 35 8.64 -8.41 -13.61
CA ARG A 35 9.67 -9.41 -13.26
C ARG A 35 9.94 -9.56 -11.76
N HIS A 36 9.65 -8.52 -10.98
CA HIS A 36 10.14 -8.36 -9.59
C HIS A 36 9.03 -8.09 -8.57
N MET A 37 7.75 -8.16 -8.97
CA MET A 37 6.60 -7.99 -8.08
C MET A 37 5.55 -9.03 -8.41
N ALA A 38 4.74 -9.41 -7.42
CA ALA A 38 3.67 -10.37 -7.62
C ALA A 38 2.60 -10.23 -6.54
N LYS A 39 1.42 -10.77 -6.86
CA LYS A 39 0.40 -11.15 -5.88
C LYS A 39 0.44 -12.66 -5.66
N VAL A 40 -0.01 -13.07 -4.47
CA VAL A 40 -0.13 -14.47 -4.08
C VAL A 40 -1.56 -14.72 -3.61
N PRO A 41 -2.15 -15.88 -3.91
CA PRO A 41 -3.53 -16.17 -3.55
C PRO A 41 -3.68 -16.44 -2.05
N LEU A 42 -4.81 -16.02 -1.48
CA LEU A 42 -5.12 -16.20 -0.06
C LEU A 42 -5.34 -17.68 0.31
N SER A 43 -5.62 -18.54 -0.67
CA SER A 43 -5.75 -20.00 -0.48
C SER A 43 -4.47 -20.66 0.05
N LEU A 44 -3.31 -19.99 -0.08
CA LEU A 44 -2.04 -20.48 0.45
C LEU A 44 -1.86 -20.24 1.95
N ILE A 45 -2.79 -19.54 2.61
CA ILE A 45 -2.72 -19.32 4.06
C ILE A 45 -3.00 -20.63 4.79
N ASP A 46 -1.98 -21.12 5.49
CA ASP A 46 -2.05 -22.29 6.36
C ASP A 46 -2.04 -21.87 7.83
N GLN A 47 -3.18 -22.02 8.51
CA GLN A 47 -3.35 -21.62 9.92
C GLN A 47 -2.43 -22.41 10.87
N LYS A 48 -2.17 -23.70 10.60
CA LYS A 48 -1.26 -24.51 11.44
C LYS A 48 0.16 -23.97 11.38
N ARG A 49 0.60 -23.53 10.20
CA ARG A 49 1.90 -22.89 10.02
C ARG A 49 1.96 -21.51 10.67
N VAL A 50 0.86 -20.76 10.64
CA VAL A 50 0.75 -19.45 11.34
C VAL A 50 0.89 -19.64 12.85
N GLU A 51 0.23 -20.62 13.45
CA GLU A 51 0.33 -20.93 14.89
C GLU A 51 1.75 -21.29 15.34
N GLN A 52 2.55 -21.87 14.45
CA GLN A 52 3.96 -22.23 14.71
C GLN A 52 4.93 -21.09 14.39
N SER A 53 4.45 -19.96 13.88
CA SER A 53 5.27 -18.83 13.49
C SER A 53 5.36 -17.77 14.59
N ASN A 54 6.46 -17.00 14.58
CA ASN A 54 6.63 -15.88 15.51
C ASN A 54 6.27 -14.55 14.83
N LEU A 55 5.52 -13.70 15.54
CA LEU A 55 5.23 -12.33 15.11
C LEU A 55 6.11 -11.35 15.88
N ILE A 56 6.96 -10.61 15.17
CA ILE A 56 7.80 -9.56 15.74
C ILE A 56 7.25 -8.20 15.33
N LEU A 57 6.74 -7.44 16.30
CA LEU A 57 6.27 -6.08 16.07
C LEU A 57 7.39 -5.06 16.29
N VAL A 58 7.69 -4.28 15.26
CA VAL A 58 8.64 -3.15 15.36
C VAL A 58 7.86 -1.85 15.59
N THR A 59 8.11 -1.22 16.74
CA THR A 59 7.54 0.08 17.10
C THR A 59 8.63 1.15 17.25
N ALA A 60 8.22 2.38 17.51
CA ALA A 60 9.08 3.52 17.68
C ALA A 60 8.53 4.48 18.75
N ILE A 61 9.40 5.30 19.31
CA ILE A 61 9.01 6.46 20.11
C ILE A 61 8.24 7.49 19.26
N THR A 62 7.67 8.50 19.91
CA THR A 62 7.01 9.63 19.24
C THR A 62 7.90 10.23 18.15
N PRO A 63 7.40 10.41 16.91
CA PRO A 63 8.20 10.92 15.80
C PRO A 63 8.81 12.29 16.09
N THR A 64 10.08 12.47 15.72
CA THR A 64 10.80 13.74 15.77
C THR A 64 11.23 14.18 14.38
N LYS A 65 11.61 15.46 14.22
CA LYS A 65 12.11 16.00 12.94
C LYS A 65 13.36 15.27 12.42
N ALA A 66 14.14 14.66 13.31
CA ALA A 66 15.36 13.92 12.96
C ALA A 66 15.06 12.60 12.22
N GLY A 67 13.82 12.10 12.29
CA GLY A 67 13.45 10.79 11.77
C GLY A 67 13.86 9.66 12.73
N ILE A 68 13.07 8.59 12.76
CA ILE A 68 13.26 7.48 13.71
C ILE A 68 13.77 6.19 13.02
N GLY A 69 13.71 6.12 11.68
CA GLY A 69 14.24 4.97 10.94
C GLY A 69 13.47 3.65 11.14
N LYS A 70 12.21 3.70 11.61
CA LYS A 70 11.41 2.50 11.93
C LYS A 70 11.40 1.47 10.79
N THR A 71 11.11 1.91 9.57
CA THR A 71 11.04 1.00 8.41
C THR A 71 12.41 0.39 8.08
N THR A 72 13.47 1.19 8.14
CA THR A 72 14.85 0.73 7.93
C THR A 72 15.22 -0.34 8.96
N VAL A 73 14.84 -0.16 10.22
CA VAL A 73 15.04 -1.15 11.29
C VAL A 73 14.23 -2.42 11.03
N SER A 74 12.96 -2.33 10.62
CA SER A 74 12.15 -3.50 10.27
C SER A 74 12.76 -4.34 9.15
N ILE A 75 13.24 -3.69 8.09
CA ILE A 75 13.89 -4.38 6.96
C ILE A 75 15.23 -4.97 7.40
N GLY A 76 16.05 -4.19 8.11
CA GLY A 76 17.35 -4.63 8.62
C GLY A 76 17.24 -5.83 9.56
N LEU A 77 16.22 -5.86 10.43
CA LEU A 77 15.94 -6.99 11.31
C LEU A 77 15.63 -8.26 10.51
N ALA A 78 14.76 -8.18 9.50
CA ALA A 78 14.45 -9.33 8.65
C ALA A 78 15.69 -9.82 7.87
N LEU A 79 16.49 -8.91 7.32
CA LEU A 79 17.76 -9.26 6.66
C LEU A 79 18.74 -9.94 7.62
N GLY A 80 18.88 -9.42 8.85
CA GLY A 80 19.73 -10.00 9.90
C GLY A 80 19.27 -11.39 10.34
N LEU A 81 17.96 -11.59 10.52
CA LEU A 81 17.38 -12.89 10.85
C LEU A 81 17.66 -13.94 9.76
N ASN A 82 17.52 -13.57 8.48
CA ASN A 82 17.89 -14.44 7.37
C ASN A 82 19.39 -14.73 7.33
N LYS A 83 20.24 -13.75 7.67
CA LYS A 83 21.70 -13.94 7.73
C LYS A 83 22.13 -14.99 8.77
N ILE A 84 21.37 -15.14 9.87
CA ILE A 84 21.62 -16.15 10.91
C ILE A 84 20.81 -17.46 10.70
N GLY A 85 20.23 -17.66 9.51
CA GLY A 85 19.55 -18.90 9.14
C GLY A 85 18.09 -19.02 9.59
N LYS A 86 17.43 -17.92 9.97
CA LYS A 86 15.98 -17.91 10.24
C LYS A 86 15.22 -17.51 8.98
N ASN A 87 14.14 -18.21 8.65
CA ASN A 87 13.23 -17.78 7.59
C ASN A 87 12.35 -16.63 8.10
N ALA A 88 12.63 -15.41 7.65
CA ALA A 88 11.94 -14.21 8.11
C ALA A 88 11.48 -13.34 6.93
N ILE A 89 10.24 -12.88 6.98
CA ILE A 89 9.63 -11.99 5.99
C ILE A 89 9.21 -10.69 6.68
N VAL A 90 9.53 -9.55 6.06
CA VAL A 90 9.06 -8.25 6.53
C VAL A 90 7.73 -7.92 5.87
N ALA A 91 6.73 -7.54 6.66
CA ALA A 91 5.46 -7.02 6.19
C ALA A 91 5.42 -5.50 6.39
N LEU A 92 5.19 -4.74 5.30
CA LEU A 92 5.18 -3.28 5.29
C LEU A 92 3.89 -2.76 4.65
N ARG A 93 3.61 -1.47 4.86
CA ARG A 93 2.48 -0.79 4.22
C ARG A 93 2.92 -0.19 2.89
N GLU A 94 2.05 -0.25 1.89
CA GLU A 94 2.18 0.53 0.66
C GLU A 94 2.10 2.04 0.97
N PRO A 95 3.03 2.87 0.46
CA PRO A 95 2.92 4.31 0.56
C PRO A 95 1.84 4.85 -0.38
N SER A 96 1.14 5.89 0.06
CA SER A 96 0.21 6.65 -0.79
C SER A 96 0.97 7.42 -1.89
N LEU A 97 0.35 7.48 -3.07
CA LEU A 97 0.89 8.11 -4.27
C LEU A 97 1.01 9.63 -4.11
N GLY A 98 -0.02 10.29 -3.57
CA GLY A 98 -0.07 11.75 -3.45
C GLY A 98 1.18 12.37 -2.80
N PRO A 99 1.61 11.92 -1.60
CA PRO A 99 2.80 12.40 -0.92
C PRO A 99 4.11 12.30 -1.70
N VAL A 100 4.23 11.36 -2.64
CA VAL A 100 5.44 11.16 -3.46
C VAL A 100 5.69 12.35 -4.38
N PHE A 101 4.64 13.01 -4.86
CA PHE A 101 4.72 14.24 -5.64
C PHE A 101 4.78 15.52 -4.79
N GLY A 102 4.82 15.37 -3.46
CA GLY A 102 4.95 16.45 -2.50
C GLY A 102 6.33 16.49 -1.85
N MET A 103 6.35 16.49 -0.51
CA MET A 103 7.58 16.60 0.28
C MET A 103 8.15 15.27 0.80
N LYS A 104 7.42 14.15 0.68
CA LYS A 104 7.86 12.87 1.27
C LYS A 104 8.56 12.01 0.23
N GLY A 105 9.86 11.79 0.44
CA GLY A 105 10.62 10.71 -0.19
C GLY A 105 10.18 9.31 0.29
N GLY A 106 10.54 8.30 -0.49
CA GLY A 106 9.97 6.94 -0.46
C GLY A 106 9.95 6.23 0.90
N ALA A 107 8.93 5.40 1.10
CA ALA A 107 8.67 4.70 2.37
C ALA A 107 9.30 3.30 2.46
N ALA A 108 10.18 2.93 1.53
CA ALA A 108 10.69 1.57 1.36
C ALA A 108 12.03 1.29 2.06
N GLY A 109 12.30 1.97 3.19
CA GLY A 109 13.56 1.84 3.95
C GLY A 109 14.61 2.86 3.55
N GLY A 110 15.88 2.57 3.86
CA GLY A 110 17.00 3.48 3.59
C GLY A 110 18.37 2.80 3.74
N GLY A 111 19.39 3.35 3.10
CA GLY A 111 20.72 2.74 2.99
C GLY A 111 20.66 1.37 2.31
N TYR A 112 21.31 0.37 2.91
CA TYR A 112 21.31 -1.01 2.41
C TYR A 112 20.13 -1.86 2.93
N ALA A 113 19.24 -1.27 3.72
CA ALA A 113 18.02 -1.92 4.22
C ALA A 113 16.80 -1.32 3.51
N GLN A 114 16.55 -1.82 2.30
CA GLN A 114 15.49 -1.33 1.40
C GLN A 114 14.60 -2.48 0.89
N VAL A 115 13.37 -2.13 0.52
CA VAL A 115 12.50 -2.99 -0.31
C VAL A 115 12.46 -2.43 -1.72
N LEU A 116 12.64 -3.31 -2.71
CA LEU A 116 12.75 -2.97 -4.12
C LEU A 116 11.74 -3.79 -4.94
N PRO A 117 11.27 -3.29 -6.11
CA PRO A 117 11.69 -2.06 -6.79
C PRO A 117 11.02 -0.78 -6.24
N MET A 118 11.83 0.17 -5.76
CA MET A 118 11.35 1.37 -5.06
C MET A 118 10.48 2.28 -5.94
N GLU A 119 10.81 2.43 -7.21
CA GLU A 119 10.06 3.29 -8.15
C GLU A 119 8.63 2.77 -8.36
N ASN A 120 8.45 1.45 -8.47
CA ASN A 120 7.12 0.86 -8.58
C ASN A 120 6.33 0.98 -7.28
N ILE A 121 6.97 0.72 -6.13
CA ILE A 121 6.34 0.78 -4.80
C ILE A 121 5.80 2.18 -4.48
N ASN A 122 6.52 3.23 -4.88
CA ASN A 122 6.12 4.61 -4.63
C ASN A 122 5.10 5.15 -5.65
N LEU A 123 4.78 4.41 -6.70
CA LEU A 123 3.84 4.84 -7.74
C LEU A 123 2.58 3.99 -7.72
N HIS A 124 2.26 3.31 -8.81
CA HIS A 124 1.03 2.53 -8.93
C HIS A 124 1.13 1.13 -8.34
N PHE A 125 2.34 0.71 -7.97
CA PHE A 125 2.67 -0.62 -7.48
C PHE A 125 1.91 -1.75 -8.20
N THR A 126 0.97 -2.41 -7.52
CA THR A 126 0.11 -3.46 -8.11
C THR A 126 -1.34 -3.02 -8.32
N GLY A 127 -1.64 -1.73 -8.12
CA GLY A 127 -2.95 -1.12 -8.35
C GLY A 127 -3.90 -1.18 -7.16
N ASP A 128 -3.42 -1.52 -5.96
CA ASP A 128 -4.28 -1.74 -4.79
C ASP A 128 -5.01 -0.47 -4.36
N PHE A 129 -4.32 0.67 -4.33
CA PHE A 129 -4.97 1.95 -4.00
C PHE A 129 -5.90 2.45 -5.11
N HIS A 130 -5.67 2.07 -6.37
CA HIS A 130 -6.63 2.33 -7.45
C HIS A 130 -7.92 1.53 -7.26
N ALA A 131 -7.80 0.26 -6.86
CA ALA A 131 -8.95 -0.58 -6.56
C ALA A 131 -9.75 -0.04 -5.35
N VAL A 132 -9.06 0.37 -4.27
CA VAL A 132 -9.69 1.00 -3.10
C VAL A 132 -10.41 2.29 -3.50
N THR A 133 -9.75 3.17 -4.27
CA THR A 133 -10.34 4.43 -4.75
C THR A 133 -11.59 4.17 -5.59
N THR A 134 -11.53 3.20 -6.49
CA THR A 134 -12.65 2.83 -7.37
C THR A 134 -13.83 2.30 -6.57
N ALA A 135 -13.60 1.37 -5.64
CA ALA A 135 -14.65 0.82 -4.78
C ALA A 135 -15.30 1.91 -3.92
N HIS A 136 -14.48 2.75 -3.28
CA HIS A 136 -14.94 3.83 -2.41
C HIS A 136 -15.84 4.82 -3.16
N ASN A 137 -15.40 5.27 -4.33
CA ASN A 137 -16.15 6.25 -5.14
C ASN A 137 -17.36 5.62 -5.84
N THR A 138 -17.35 4.31 -6.10
CA THR A 138 -18.54 3.58 -6.57
C THR A 138 -19.65 3.65 -5.54
N ILE A 139 -19.33 3.45 -4.25
CA ILE A 139 -20.31 3.59 -3.15
C ILE A 139 -20.85 5.03 -3.12
N SER A 140 -19.99 6.05 -3.24
CA SER A 140 -20.42 7.45 -3.28
C SER A 140 -21.37 7.72 -4.47
N ALA A 141 -21.07 7.18 -5.65
CA ALA A 141 -21.90 7.36 -6.84
C ALA A 141 -23.27 6.66 -6.70
N LEU A 142 -23.29 5.46 -6.12
CA LEU A 142 -24.55 4.74 -5.85
C LEU A 142 -25.40 5.46 -4.81
N LEU A 143 -24.77 6.05 -3.78
CA LEU A 143 -25.45 6.85 -2.77
C LEU A 143 -26.10 8.11 -3.39
N ASP A 144 -25.36 8.86 -4.20
CA ASP A 144 -25.91 10.03 -4.89
C ASP A 144 -27.09 9.65 -5.81
N ASN A 145 -26.96 8.54 -6.54
CA ASN A 145 -28.07 8.02 -7.35
C ASN A 145 -29.27 7.63 -6.48
N TYR A 146 -29.07 7.03 -5.31
CA TYR A 146 -30.16 6.73 -4.38
C TYR A 146 -30.87 8.01 -3.91
N ILE A 147 -30.10 9.02 -3.49
CA ILE A 147 -30.62 10.31 -3.02
C ILE A 147 -31.52 10.95 -4.08
N LEU A 148 -31.08 10.99 -5.33
CA LEU A 148 -31.88 11.51 -6.45
C LEU A 148 -33.22 10.76 -6.60
N ARG A 149 -33.24 9.44 -6.37
CA ARG A 149 -34.45 8.62 -6.55
C ARG A 149 -35.47 8.78 -5.42
N VAL A 150 -35.01 9.11 -4.21
CA VAL A 150 -35.89 9.30 -3.03
C VAL A 150 -36.21 10.77 -2.76
N GLN A 151 -35.77 11.68 -3.64
CA GLN A 151 -36.03 13.11 -3.50
C GLN A 151 -37.55 13.39 -3.44
N GLY A 152 -37.97 14.15 -2.44
CA GLY A 152 -39.39 14.48 -2.21
C GLY A 152 -40.23 13.33 -1.62
N THR A 153 -39.60 12.22 -1.23
CA THR A 153 -40.26 11.12 -0.51
C THR A 153 -40.01 11.22 1.01
N GLY A 154 -40.68 10.39 1.80
CA GLY A 154 -40.43 10.30 3.25
C GLY A 154 -39.05 9.71 3.61
N ASP A 155 -38.36 9.10 2.65
CA ASP A 155 -37.07 8.42 2.82
C ASP A 155 -35.87 9.32 2.46
N GLU A 156 -36.08 10.64 2.39
CA GLU A 156 -35.05 11.61 2.03
C GLU A 156 -33.87 11.60 3.03
N ILE A 157 -32.65 11.53 2.49
CA ILE A 157 -31.43 11.55 3.29
C ILE A 157 -31.08 12.98 3.67
N LYS A 158 -30.98 13.24 4.98
CA LYS A 158 -30.66 14.57 5.52
C LYS A 158 -29.17 14.85 5.59
N ASP A 159 -28.40 13.84 5.97
CA ASP A 159 -26.96 13.98 6.23
C ASP A 159 -26.17 12.85 5.55
N VAL A 160 -25.14 13.23 4.79
CA VAL A 160 -24.21 12.29 4.15
C VAL A 160 -22.84 12.40 4.82
N LEU A 161 -22.46 11.35 5.56
CA LEU A 161 -21.15 11.26 6.21
C LEU A 161 -20.08 10.62 5.31
N TRP A 162 -20.50 9.86 4.30
CA TRP A 162 -19.61 9.16 3.38
C TRP A 162 -19.07 10.13 2.31
N LYS A 163 -17.75 10.34 2.29
CA LYS A 163 -17.07 11.26 1.36
C LYS A 163 -16.57 10.54 0.12
N ARG A 164 -16.12 11.28 -0.90
CA ARG A 164 -15.29 10.76 -2.00
C ARG A 164 -13.81 10.78 -1.64
N VAL A 165 -13.00 9.99 -2.34
CA VAL A 165 -11.54 9.91 -2.10
C VAL A 165 -10.75 9.92 -3.41
N LEU A 166 -9.52 10.44 -3.34
CA LEU A 166 -8.50 10.34 -4.38
C LEU A 166 -7.14 10.21 -3.70
N ASP A 167 -6.24 9.41 -4.28
CA ASP A 167 -4.87 9.28 -3.78
C ASP A 167 -3.94 10.37 -4.36
N VAL A 168 -4.30 11.62 -4.12
CA VAL A 168 -3.56 12.82 -4.55
C VAL A 168 -3.57 13.89 -3.47
N ASN A 169 -2.56 14.76 -3.45
CA ASN A 169 -2.50 15.88 -2.53
C ASN A 169 -3.27 17.09 -3.09
N ASP A 170 -4.60 17.01 -3.13
CA ASP A 170 -5.45 18.13 -3.58
C ASP A 170 -6.22 18.77 -2.43
N ARG A 171 -5.82 19.99 -2.04
CA ARG A 171 -6.49 20.75 -0.98
C ARG A 171 -7.83 21.34 -1.41
N SER A 172 -8.05 21.53 -2.71
CA SER A 172 -9.24 22.17 -3.26
C SER A 172 -10.48 21.30 -3.12
N LEU A 173 -10.30 19.99 -2.95
CA LEU A 173 -11.38 19.01 -2.78
C LEU A 173 -11.80 18.78 -1.31
N ARG A 174 -11.26 19.53 -0.35
CA ARG A 174 -11.61 19.37 1.08
C ARG A 174 -13.08 19.67 1.39
N TYR A 175 -13.62 20.69 0.72
CA TYR A 175 -14.99 21.14 0.85
C TYR A 175 -15.50 21.51 -0.54
N ILE A 176 -16.49 20.79 -1.03
CA ILE A 176 -17.03 20.95 -2.38
C ILE A 176 -18.55 20.87 -2.32
N VAL A 177 -19.20 21.46 -3.34
CA VAL A 177 -20.62 21.24 -3.63
C VAL A 177 -20.69 20.47 -4.95
N THR A 178 -21.45 19.37 -4.96
CA THR A 178 -21.64 18.50 -6.13
C THR A 178 -23.12 18.49 -6.55
N GLY A 179 -23.43 17.88 -7.70
CA GLY A 179 -24.82 17.77 -8.18
C GLY A 179 -25.42 19.09 -8.67
N LEU A 180 -24.59 20.04 -9.10
CA LEU A 180 -25.07 21.34 -9.58
C LEU A 180 -25.63 21.23 -11.01
N GLY A 181 -26.68 22.01 -11.27
CA GLY A 181 -27.35 22.11 -12.57
C GLY A 181 -28.62 21.24 -12.64
N PRO A 182 -29.65 21.66 -13.41
CA PRO A 182 -30.91 20.92 -13.49
C PRO A 182 -30.72 19.47 -13.95
N GLY A 183 -31.18 18.51 -13.14
CA GLY A 183 -31.13 17.08 -13.47
C GLY A 183 -29.79 16.38 -13.23
N ASN A 184 -28.81 17.04 -12.60
CA ASN A 184 -27.46 16.48 -12.36
C ASN A 184 -27.25 15.90 -10.95
N GLY A 185 -28.29 15.87 -10.12
CA GLY A 185 -28.24 15.45 -8.72
C GLY A 185 -29.55 15.79 -8.02
#